data_AF-W6YSU8-F1
#
_entry.id   AF-W6YSU8-F1
#
_cell.length_a   1.000
_cell.length_b   1.000
_cell.length_c   1.000
_cell.angle_alpha   90.00
_cell.angle_beta   90.00
_cell.angle_gamma   90.00
#
_symmetry.space_group_name_H-M   'P 1'
#
loop_
_entity.id
_entity.type
_entity.pdbx_description
1 polymer ?
#
loop_
_entity_poly.entity_id
_entity_poly.type
_entity_poly.pdbx_seq_one_letter_code
_entity_poly.pdbx_strand_id
1 'polypeptide(L)'
;LIFCKTTYNLLLHPLRSYPGPMLGRASRLYYIYYQFRGDLPFMTKALHEKYGSVVRIAPDELSYSSGDAWHDIYGCFTFHYTLLKVISVKNIKAVSNLCASADHKRFRRVMGPAFSEKTVKAQEYLMKRHVDLFISQVSQGSLLIVVVMN
;
A
#
# COMPACT_ATOMS: atom_id res chain seq x y z
N LEU A 1 -1.79 5.46 30.54
CA LEU A 1 -1.04 4.61 29.57
C LEU A 1 -0.61 5.34 28.30
N ILE A 2 -1.51 6.09 27.63
CA ILE A 2 -1.19 6.78 26.36
C ILE A 2 -0.07 7.81 26.52
N PHE A 3 -0.15 8.68 27.53
CA PHE A 3 0.88 9.70 27.80
C PHE A 3 2.27 9.10 28.02
N CYS A 4 2.38 8.04 28.83
CA CYS A 4 3.63 7.33 29.10
C CYS A 4 4.20 6.65 27.84
N LYS A 5 3.35 6.11 26.97
CA LYS A 5 3.76 5.54 25.69
C LYS A 5 4.26 6.61 24.72
N THR A 6 3.60 7.76 24.68
CA THR A 6 4.01 8.89 23.84
C THR A 6 5.35 9.47 24.28
N THR A 7 5.57 9.66 25.59
CA THR A 7 6.86 10.15 26.10
C THR A 7 7.99 9.15 25.84
N TYR A 8 7.73 7.85 26.03
CA TYR A 8 8.68 6.79 25.67
C TYR A 8 9.02 6.80 24.17
N ASN A 9 8.01 6.89 23.30
CA ASN A 9 8.19 6.87 21.84
C ASN A 9 9.04 8.03 21.31
N LEU A 10 8.94 9.19 21.98
CA LEU A 10 9.68 10.40 21.64
C LEU A 10 11.11 10.40 22.19
N LEU A 11 11.31 9.92 23.42
CA LEU A 11 12.59 10.08 24.13
C LEU A 11 13.47 8.83 24.15
N LEU A 12 12.88 7.64 24.31
CA LEU A 12 13.61 6.40 24.59
C LEU A 12 13.51 5.36 23.46
N HIS A 13 12.75 5.64 22.41
CA HIS A 13 12.58 4.70 21.30
C HIS A 13 13.86 4.57 20.47
N PRO A 14 14.25 3.35 20.02
CA PRO A 14 15.46 3.14 19.21
C PRO A 14 15.44 3.94 17.90
N LEU A 15 14.26 4.12 17.30
CA LEU A 15 14.06 4.92 16.08
C LEU A 15 13.94 6.45 16.33
N ARG A 16 14.38 6.97 17.49
CA ARG A 16 14.29 8.42 17.80
C ARG A 16 15.20 9.29 16.95
N SER A 17 16.29 8.73 16.41
CA SER A 17 17.27 9.45 15.58
C SER A 17 16.70 9.85 14.22
N TYR A 18 15.66 9.16 13.76
CA TYR A 18 15.06 9.41 12.46
C TYR A 18 14.13 10.63 12.49
N PRO A 19 14.23 11.53 11.49
CA PRO A 19 13.40 12.72 11.43
C PRO A 19 11.95 12.38 11.09
N GLY A 20 11.01 13.22 11.54
CA GLY A 20 9.58 13.04 11.26
C GLY A 20 8.69 14.00 12.06
N PRO A 21 7.41 14.10 11.70
CA PRO A 21 6.45 14.95 12.39
C PRO A 21 6.32 14.50 13.85
N MET A 22 6.20 15.46 14.79
CA MET A 22 6.10 15.11 16.22
C MET A 22 4.92 14.17 16.50
N LEU A 23 3.78 14.41 15.83
CA LEU A 23 2.59 13.56 15.96
C LEU A 23 2.84 12.13 15.44
N GLY A 24 3.55 11.98 14.31
CA GLY A 24 3.92 10.67 13.76
C GLY A 24 4.94 9.92 14.63
N ARG A 25 5.85 10.64 15.29
CA ARG A 25 6.79 10.04 16.27
C ARG A 25 6.10 9.66 17.58
N ALA A 26 5.10 10.43 18.00
CA ALA A 26 4.37 10.23 19.25
C ALA A 26 3.39 9.05 19.19
N SER A 27 2.58 8.97 18.11
CA SER A 27 1.47 8.03 18.02
C SER A 27 1.16 7.63 16.57
N ARG A 28 0.71 6.38 16.40
CA ARG A 28 0.22 5.84 15.11
C ARG A 28 -1.09 6.50 14.65
N LEU A 29 -1.77 7.24 15.53
CA LEU A 29 -2.99 7.99 15.19
C LEU A 29 -2.77 8.99 14.05
N TYR A 30 -1.59 9.61 13.96
CA TYR A 30 -1.24 10.51 12.87
C TYR A 30 -1.34 9.79 11.51
N TYR A 31 -0.68 8.64 11.38
CA TYR A 31 -0.75 7.80 10.17
C TYR A 31 -2.19 7.39 9.86
N ILE A 32 -2.92 6.90 10.86
CA ILE A 32 -4.30 6.40 10.70
C ILE A 32 -5.23 7.52 10.21
N TYR A 33 -5.09 8.74 10.74
CA TYR A 33 -5.88 9.88 10.31
C TYR A 33 -5.71 10.16 8.81
N TYR A 34 -4.48 10.25 8.30
CA TYR A 34 -4.22 10.46 6.87
C TYR A 34 -4.61 9.25 6.01
N GLN A 35 -4.51 8.04 6.55
CA GLN A 35 -4.97 6.83 5.88
C GLN A 35 -6.50 6.83 5.67
N PHE A 36 -7.28 7.24 6.69
CA PHE A 36 -8.74 7.33 6.58
C PHE A 36 -9.18 8.49 5.70
N ARG A 37 -8.42 9.59 5.68
CA ARG A 37 -8.67 10.73 4.80
C ARG A 37 -8.35 10.42 3.33
N GLY A 38 -7.49 9.43 3.06
CA GLY A 38 -6.99 9.11 1.72
C GLY A 38 -5.77 9.92 1.29
N ASP A 39 -5.27 10.81 2.16
CA ASP A 39 -4.18 11.74 1.86
C ASP A 39 -2.79 11.23 2.30
N LEU A 40 -2.70 9.98 2.73
CA LEU A 40 -1.45 9.37 3.20
C LEU A 40 -0.29 9.50 2.19
N PRO A 41 -0.46 9.23 0.88
CA PRO A 41 0.65 9.34 -0.07
C PRO A 41 1.18 10.77 -0.20
N PHE A 42 0.27 11.76 -0.19
CA PHE A 42 0.64 13.17 -0.28
C PHE A 42 1.36 13.64 0.98
N MET A 43 0.89 13.23 2.15
CA MET A 43 1.55 13.50 3.41
C MET A 43 2.95 12.90 3.46
N THR A 44 3.10 11.62 3.10
CA THR A 44 4.39 10.93 3.07
C THR A 44 5.36 11.61 2.10
N LYS A 45 4.89 12.01 0.91
CA LYS A 45 5.69 12.78 -0.05
C LYS A 45 6.17 14.11 0.55
N ALA A 46 5.27 14.89 1.14
CA ALA A 46 5.62 16.18 1.75
C ALA A 46 6.63 16.02 2.90
N LEU A 47 6.56 14.93 3.65
CA LEU A 47 7.55 14.64 4.68
C LEU A 47 8.91 14.28 4.08
N HIS A 48 8.96 13.50 3.00
CA HIS A 48 10.21 13.19 2.31
C HIS A 48 10.86 14.42 1.68
N GLU A 49 10.05 15.34 1.14
CA GLU A 49 10.55 16.64 0.65
C GLU A 49 11.14 17.50 1.77
N LYS A 50 10.59 17.42 2.99
CA LYS A 50 11.02 18.22 4.14
C LYS A 50 12.21 17.62 4.91
N TYR A 51 12.21 16.31 5.10
CA TYR A 51 13.12 15.61 6.02
C TYR A 51 14.14 14.71 5.29
N GLY A 52 13.98 14.50 3.98
CA GLY A 52 14.89 13.72 3.16
C GLY A 52 14.41 12.29 2.88
N SER A 53 15.36 11.42 2.54
CA SER A 53 15.07 10.08 2.01
C SER A 53 14.50 9.08 3.01
N VAL A 54 14.67 9.32 4.32
CA VAL A 54 14.20 8.43 5.39
C VAL A 54 13.41 9.24 6.40
N VAL A 55 12.15 8.85 6.61
CA VAL A 55 11.22 9.58 7.47
C VAL A 55 10.46 8.63 8.38
N ARG A 56 10.31 9.00 9.64
CA ARG A 56 9.46 8.31 10.61
C ARG A 56 8.01 8.76 10.50
N ILE A 57 7.17 7.92 9.90
CA ILE A 57 5.74 8.18 9.65
C ILE A 57 4.84 7.68 10.79
N ALA A 58 5.28 6.66 11.54
CA ALA A 58 4.65 6.19 12.77
C ALA A 58 5.74 5.83 13.79
N PRO A 59 5.41 5.61 15.08
CA PRO A 59 6.43 5.33 16.10
C PRO A 59 7.28 4.10 15.76
N ASP A 60 6.67 3.10 15.13
CA ASP A 60 7.22 1.81 14.74
C ASP A 60 7.46 1.67 13.23
N GLU A 61 7.36 2.75 12.45
CA GLU A 61 7.37 2.68 10.98
C GLU A 61 8.21 3.79 10.35
N LEU A 62 9.13 3.37 9.47
CA LEU A 62 9.96 4.25 8.65
C LEU A 62 9.55 4.12 7.19
N SER A 63 9.45 5.26 6.51
CA SER A 63 9.29 5.35 5.08
C SER A 63 10.62 5.68 4.43
N TYR A 64 10.93 4.99 3.34
CA TYR A 64 12.15 5.14 2.55
C TYR A 64 11.79 5.55 1.13
N SER A 65 12.49 6.54 0.58
CA SER A 65 12.27 7.01 -0.80
C SER A 65 13.47 6.79 -1.73
N SER A 66 14.58 6.20 -1.25
CA SER A 66 15.76 5.93 -2.07
C SER A 66 15.64 4.64 -2.88
N GLY A 67 16.23 4.62 -4.07
CA GLY A 67 16.27 3.43 -4.94
C GLY A 67 17.09 2.28 -4.35
N ASP A 68 18.12 2.57 -3.56
CA ASP A 68 18.96 1.55 -2.91
C ASP A 68 18.16 0.79 -1.84
N ALA A 69 17.33 1.50 -1.06
CA ALA A 69 16.47 0.90 -0.05
C ALA A 69 15.48 -0.10 -0.65
N TRP A 70 15.09 0.05 -1.92
CA TRP A 70 14.25 -0.92 -2.61
C TRP A 70 14.90 -2.30 -2.67
N HIS A 71 16.18 -2.35 -3.04
CA HIS A 71 16.92 -3.61 -3.14
C HIS A 71 17.20 -4.20 -1.75
N ASP A 72 17.51 -3.35 -0.76
CA ASP A 72 17.76 -3.83 0.61
C ASP A 72 16.50 -4.39 1.27
N ILE A 73 15.34 -3.77 1.04
CA ILE A 73 14.06 -4.17 1.64
C ILE A 73 13.41 -5.33 0.88
N TYR A 74 13.39 -5.29 -0.46
CA TYR A 74 12.67 -6.26 -1.29
C TYR A 74 13.58 -7.27 -2.02
N GLY A 75 14.88 -7.01 -2.15
CA GLY A 75 15.82 -7.88 -2.86
C GLY A 75 16.39 -9.01 -2.00
N CYS A 76 16.46 -8.85 -0.68
CA CYS A 76 16.98 -9.89 0.22
C CYS A 76 15.85 -10.75 0.82
N PHE A 77 15.64 -11.94 0.26
CA PHE A 77 14.69 -12.94 0.78
C PHE A 77 15.16 -13.67 2.05
N THR A 78 16.40 -13.42 2.50
CA THR A 78 16.99 -14.09 3.66
C THR A 78 16.37 -13.61 4.98
N PHE A 79 15.75 -12.44 4.95
CA PHE A 79 15.13 -11.89 6.14
C PHE A 79 13.77 -12.53 6.41
N HIS A 80 13.75 -13.36 7.44
CA HIS A 80 12.60 -14.09 7.97
C HIS A 80 11.57 -13.19 8.69
N TYR A 81 11.53 -11.89 8.39
CA TYR A 81 10.46 -11.03 8.82
C TYR A 81 9.46 -10.95 7.68
N THR A 82 8.35 -11.64 7.86
CA THR A 82 7.13 -11.38 7.10
C THR A 82 6.85 -9.89 7.20
N LEU A 83 7.06 -9.15 6.10
CA LEU A 83 6.62 -7.77 5.99
C LEU A 83 5.16 -7.77 6.46
N LEU A 84 4.89 -7.09 7.58
CA LEU A 84 3.54 -6.94 8.12
C LEU A 84 2.76 -6.11 7.12
N LYS A 85 2.29 -6.76 6.05
CA LYS A 85 1.37 -6.17 5.09
C LYS A 85 0.12 -5.85 5.90
N VAL A 86 -0.13 -4.55 6.00
CA VAL A 86 -1.06 -3.86 6.91
C VAL A 86 -2.50 -4.40 6.88
N ILE A 87 -2.84 -5.25 5.91
CA ILE A 87 -4.15 -5.87 5.74
C ILE A 87 -4.10 -7.34 6.19
N SER A 88 -3.56 -7.61 7.38
CA SER A 88 -3.97 -8.83 8.10
C SER A 88 -5.24 -8.52 8.87
N VAL A 89 -6.34 -8.38 8.13
CA VAL A 89 -7.67 -8.49 8.74
C VAL A 89 -7.69 -9.92 9.26
N LYS A 90 -7.57 -10.11 10.58
CA LYS A 90 -7.45 -11.42 11.25
C LYS A 90 -8.53 -12.44 10.82
N ASN A 91 -9.60 -11.99 10.17
CA ASN A 91 -10.73 -12.79 9.72
C ASN A 91 -10.77 -13.10 8.21
N ILE A 92 -9.86 -12.59 7.38
CA ILE A 92 -9.80 -12.93 5.94
C ILE A 92 -8.50 -13.71 5.67
N LYS A 93 -8.56 -15.02 5.93
CA LYS A 93 -7.44 -15.96 5.67
C LYS A 93 -6.91 -15.87 4.23
N ALA A 94 -7.76 -15.49 3.26
CA ALA A 94 -7.39 -15.37 1.86
C ALA A 94 -6.27 -14.35 1.58
N VAL A 95 -6.33 -13.16 2.19
CA VAL A 95 -5.37 -12.07 1.91
C VAL A 95 -4.03 -12.32 2.60
N SER A 96 -4.06 -12.82 3.84
CA SER A 96 -2.86 -13.18 4.61
C SER A 96 -2.08 -14.32 3.91
N ASN A 97 -2.79 -15.32 3.38
CA ASN A 97 -2.19 -16.46 2.71
C ASN A 97 -1.49 -16.11 1.38
N LEU A 98 -1.96 -15.08 0.70
CA LEU A 98 -1.37 -14.59 -0.55
C LEU A 98 -0.10 -13.79 -0.35
N CYS A 99 0.24 -13.40 0.87
CA CYS A 99 1.19 -12.31 1.09
C CYS A 99 2.27 -12.55 2.13
N ALA A 100 2.02 -13.37 3.16
CA ALA A 100 2.93 -13.50 4.30
C ALA A 100 2.81 -14.81 5.09
N SER A 101 2.14 -15.85 4.57
CA SER A 101 2.03 -17.15 5.26
C SER A 101 2.98 -18.21 4.66
N ALA A 102 3.17 -19.32 5.38
CA ALA A 102 3.87 -20.51 4.87
C ALA A 102 3.29 -20.99 3.52
N ASP A 103 2.01 -20.74 3.28
CA ASP A 103 1.33 -21.09 2.04
C ASP A 103 1.56 -20.10 0.88
N HIS A 104 2.23 -18.96 1.09
CA HIS A 104 2.46 -17.97 0.03
C HIS A 104 3.09 -18.60 -1.21
N LYS A 105 4.09 -19.47 -1.03
CA LYS A 105 4.76 -20.20 -2.11
C LYS A 105 3.79 -21.12 -2.85
N ARG A 106 2.90 -21.81 -2.12
CA ARG A 106 1.85 -22.67 -2.68
C ARG A 106 0.84 -21.87 -3.49
N PHE A 107 0.29 -20.79 -2.92
CA PHE A 107 -0.66 -19.92 -3.62
C PHE A 107 -0.04 -19.24 -4.84
N ARG A 108 1.20 -18.75 -4.75
CA ARG A 108 1.94 -18.20 -5.90
C ARG A 108 2.10 -19.25 -7.00
N ARG A 109 2.38 -20.51 -6.66
CA ARG A 109 2.50 -21.60 -7.64
C ARG A 109 1.19 -21.91 -8.34
N VAL A 110 0.07 -21.89 -7.61
CA VAL A 110 -1.27 -22.18 -8.17
C VAL A 110 -1.80 -21.01 -9.00
N MET A 111 -1.65 -19.78 -8.52
CA MET A 111 -2.18 -18.57 -9.19
C MET A 111 -1.26 -18.04 -10.30
N GLY A 112 0.05 -18.26 -10.20
CA GLY A 112 1.03 -17.73 -11.15
C GLY A 112 0.73 -18.01 -12.63
N PRO A 113 0.35 -19.24 -13.02
CA PRO A 113 0.00 -19.56 -14.41
C PRO A 113 -1.18 -18.77 -14.97
N ALA A 114 -2.14 -18.36 -14.13
CA ALA A 114 -3.28 -17.55 -14.56
C ALA A 114 -2.86 -16.14 -15.02
N PHE A 115 -1.73 -15.65 -14.51
CA PHE A 115 -1.13 -14.36 -14.89
C PHE A 115 0.08 -14.51 -15.81
N SER A 116 0.26 -15.67 -16.45
CA SER A 116 1.32 -15.86 -17.45
C SER A 116 0.99 -15.12 -18.74
N GLU A 117 2.02 -14.69 -19.49
CA GLU A 117 1.85 -13.99 -20.77
C GLU A 117 0.93 -14.76 -21.75
N LYS A 118 1.09 -16.09 -21.80
CA LYS A 118 0.24 -16.96 -22.62
C LYS A 118 -1.23 -16.85 -22.24
N THR A 119 -1.54 -16.94 -20.95
CA THR A 119 -2.93 -16.87 -20.44
C THR A 119 -3.51 -15.47 -20.64
N VAL A 120 -2.73 -14.42 -20.36
CA VAL A 120 -3.15 -13.03 -20.54
C VAL A 120 -3.48 -12.75 -22.01
N LYS A 121 -2.65 -13.19 -22.96
CA LYS A 121 -2.94 -13.08 -24.39
C LYS A 121 -4.19 -13.86 -24.80
N ALA A 122 -4.39 -15.07 -24.26
CA ALA A 122 -5.59 -15.84 -24.52
C ALA A 122 -6.88 -15.16 -24.00
N GLN A 123 -6.78 -14.34 -22.94
CA GLN A 123 -7.89 -13.61 -22.35
C GLN A 123 -8.15 -12.23 -22.98
N GLU A 124 -7.27 -11.75 -23.85
CA GLU A 124 -7.33 -10.41 -24.46
C GLU A 124 -8.68 -10.15 -25.15
N TYR A 125 -9.22 -11.13 -25.88
CA TYR A 125 -10.51 -11.01 -26.56
C TYR A 125 -11.67 -10.74 -25.58
N LEU A 126 -11.68 -11.43 -24.44
CA LEU A 126 -12.71 -11.22 -23.43
C LEU A 126 -12.61 -9.82 -22.82
N MET A 127 -11.39 -9.35 -22.55
CA MET A 127 -11.16 -7.99 -22.04
C MET A 127 -11.62 -6.94 -23.04
N LYS A 128 -11.22 -7.06 -24.32
CA LYS A 128 -11.62 -6.16 -25.40
C LYS A 128 -13.14 -6.04 -25.51
N ARG A 129 -13.85 -7.17 -25.51
CA ARG A 129 -15.32 -7.18 -25.54
C ARG A 129 -15.93 -6.35 -24.42
N HIS A 130 -15.43 -6.45 -23.19
CA HIS A 130 -15.98 -5.68 -22.06
C HIS A 130 -15.61 -4.20 -22.14
N VAL A 131 -14.42 -3.87 -22.66
CA VAL A 131 -14.00 -2.49 -22.92
C VAL A 131 -14.88 -1.85 -24.00
N ASP A 132 -15.14 -2.55 -25.09
CA ASP A 132 -16.00 -2.07 -26.19
C ASP A 132 -17.44 -1.85 -25.70
N LEU A 133 -17.96 -2.78 -24.89
CA LEU A 133 -19.27 -2.63 -24.25
C LEU A 133 -19.29 -1.42 -23.33
N PHE A 134 -18.28 -1.23 -22.49
CA PHE A 134 -18.18 -0.07 -21.60
C PHE A 134 -18.15 1.25 -22.39
N ILE A 135 -17.33 1.34 -23.45
CA ILE A 135 -17.24 2.54 -24.30
C ILE A 135 -18.58 2.82 -24.99
N SER A 136 -19.23 1.78 -25.53
CA SER A 136 -20.54 1.96 -26.18
C SER A 136 -21.59 2.52 -25.23
N GLN A 137 -21.67 2.00 -24.00
CA GLN A 137 -22.62 2.47 -22.99
C GLN A 137 -22.32 3.89 -22.51
N VAL A 138 -21.05 4.21 -22.27
CA VAL A 138 -20.64 5.57 -21.88
C VAL A 138 -20.94 6.58 -22.99
N SER A 139 -20.69 6.22 -24.26
CA SER A 139 -20.99 7.10 -25.40
C SER A 139 -22.49 7.36 -25.57
N GLN A 140 -23.33 6.33 -25.38
CA GLN A 140 -24.79 6.44 -25.43
C GLN A 140 -25.34 7.27 -24.25
N GLY A 141 -24.80 7.08 -23.04
CA GLY A 141 -25.15 7.87 -21.87
C GLY A 141 -24.76 9.35 -22.00
N SER A 142 -23.62 9.64 -22.62
CA SER A 142 -23.19 11.01 -22.92
C SER A 142 -24.10 11.71 -23.94
N LEU A 143 -24.65 10.96 -24.91
CA LEU A 143 -25.66 11.46 -25.85
C LEU A 143 -27.02 11.68 -25.17
N LEU A 144 -27.41 10.79 -24.25
CA LEU A 144 -28.65 10.94 -23.48
C LEU A 144 -28.61 12.13 -22.51
N ILE A 145 -27.47 12.41 -21.89
CA ILE A 145 -27.31 13.58 -21.00
C ILE A 145 -27.42 14.90 -21.78
N VAL A 146 -26.85 14.98 -22.99
CA VAL A 146 -26.95 16.20 -23.82
C VAL A 146 -28.37 16.41 -24.39
N VAL A 147 -29.10 15.32 -24.68
CA VAL A 147 -30.49 15.40 -25.20
C VAL A 147 -31.51 15.70 -24.09
N VAL A 148 -31.27 15.29 -22.84
CA VAL A 148 -32.17 15.60 -21.70
C VAL A 148 -31.95 17.02 -21.13
N MET A 149 -30.83 17.67 -21.48
CA MET A 149 -30.50 19.04 -21.04
C MET A 149 -30.86 20.15 -22.06
N ASN A 150 -31.44 19.80 -23.21
CA ASN A 150 -32.08 20.74 -24.16
C ASN A 150 -33.59 20.54 -24.16
#